data_AF-A0A7G1IJD1-F1
#
_entry.id   AF-A0A7G1IJD1-F1
#
_cell.length_a   1.000
_cell.length_b   1.000
_cell.length_c   1.000
_cell.angle_alpha   90.00
_cell.angle_beta   90.00
_cell.angle_gamma   90.00
#
_symmetry.space_group_name_H-M   'P 1'
#
loop_
_entity.id
_entity.type
_entity.pdbx_description
1 polymer ?
#
loop_
_entity_poly.entity_id
_entity_poly.type
_entity_poly.pdbx_seq_one_letter_code
_entity_poly.pdbx_strand_id
1 'polypeptide(L)'
;MKGLVRALAFEHPDMRATLVDLDGTPDPLAALTAELQASGNDDVIAWRGDRRFVERLSRATLDAQAGHPVVRPGASYVVTGGLGGLGLVVAKWLVDRGAGRVVLNGRSDPTDDQRKVLAALESRADIVVVRGDVAAPGVAESLIEAAGRSGAQLRGVVHAAAVIEDSLVFSMSRDTLERVWEPKAAGALRLHHAAEGCQLDWWLGFSSVASLLGSPAKQPTPAPVPGSTHWSPGAERPVCQRR
;
A
#
# COMPACT_ATOMS: atom_id res chain seq x y z
N MET A 1 -0.13 1.23 12.96
CA MET A 1 0.14 2.68 13.20
C MET A 1 1.52 3.18 12.71
N LYS A 2 2.45 2.31 12.28
CA LYS A 2 3.81 2.71 11.86
C LYS A 2 3.90 3.90 10.89
N GLY A 3 3.07 3.91 9.85
CA GLY A 3 3.08 5.01 8.86
C GLY A 3 2.80 6.38 9.48
N LEU A 4 1.92 6.46 10.48
CA LEU A 4 1.59 7.71 11.18
C LEU A 4 2.77 8.20 12.04
N VAL A 5 3.45 7.30 12.74
CA VAL A 5 4.64 7.64 13.53
C VAL A 5 5.74 8.20 12.65
N ARG A 6 5.93 7.64 11.45
CA ARG A 6 6.89 8.18 10.48
C ARG A 6 6.48 9.51 9.87
N ALA A 7 5.18 9.74 9.65
CA ALA A 7 4.68 11.05 9.25
C ALA A 7 4.96 12.09 10.35
N LEU A 8 4.68 11.77 11.61
CA LEU A 8 4.97 12.62 12.77
C LEU A 8 6.47 12.90 12.93
N ALA A 9 7.31 11.86 12.84
CA ALA A 9 8.77 12.02 12.95
C ALA A 9 9.35 12.91 11.83
N PHE A 10 8.67 12.96 10.68
CA PHE A 10 9.05 13.82 9.56
C PHE A 10 8.53 15.25 9.72
N GLU A 11 7.25 15.43 10.07
CA GLU A 11 6.62 16.74 10.23
C GLU A 11 7.13 17.49 11.48
N HIS A 12 7.45 16.75 12.56
CA HIS A 12 7.90 17.26 13.85
C HIS A 12 9.12 16.46 14.37
N PRO A 13 10.32 16.69 13.80
CA PRO A 13 11.54 15.97 14.20
C PRO A 13 11.92 16.16 15.67
N ASP A 14 11.53 17.30 16.26
CA ASP A 14 11.71 17.68 17.65
C ASP A 14 10.94 16.77 18.62
N MET A 15 9.82 16.18 18.18
CA MET A 15 9.02 15.27 19.00
C MET A 15 9.63 13.87 19.16
N ARG A 16 10.56 13.47 18.27
CA ARG A 16 11.19 12.13 18.27
C ARG A 16 10.17 11.00 18.40
N ALA A 17 9.10 11.08 17.62
CA ALA A 17 8.00 10.13 17.68
C ALA A 17 8.51 8.68 17.48
N THR A 18 8.21 7.81 18.44
CA THR A 18 8.72 6.43 18.50
C THR A 18 7.57 5.46 18.72
N LEU A 19 7.49 4.41 17.89
CA LEU A 19 6.57 3.29 18.07
C LEU A 19 7.30 2.18 18.84
N VAL A 20 6.82 1.86 20.04
CA VAL A 20 7.35 0.75 20.84
C VAL A 20 6.31 -0.36 20.91
N ASP A 21 6.63 -1.50 20.31
CA ASP A 21 5.85 -2.73 20.43
C ASP A 21 6.38 -3.55 21.61
N LEU A 22 5.56 -3.72 22.63
CA LEU A 22 5.90 -4.39 23.89
C LEU A 22 5.31 -5.81 23.99
N ASP A 23 4.76 -6.36 22.90
CA ASP A 23 4.11 -7.68 22.97
C ASP A 23 5.11 -8.78 23.37
N GLY A 24 4.70 -9.65 24.29
CA GLY A 24 5.53 -10.76 24.78
C GLY A 24 6.71 -10.38 25.70
N THR A 25 6.79 -9.14 26.20
CA THR A 25 7.79 -8.78 27.22
C THR A 25 7.30 -9.12 28.64
N PRO A 26 8.15 -9.69 29.52
CA PRO A 26 7.79 -9.96 30.92
C PRO A 26 7.56 -8.69 31.76
N ASP A 27 8.27 -7.59 31.44
CA ASP A 27 8.14 -6.30 32.14
C ASP A 27 8.02 -5.15 31.12
N PRO A 28 6.78 -4.83 30.68
CA PRO A 28 6.55 -3.77 29.71
C PRO A 28 6.91 -2.38 30.22
N LEU A 29 6.79 -2.14 31.53
CA LEU A 29 7.03 -0.83 32.12
C LEU A 29 8.53 -0.53 32.19
N ALA A 30 9.35 -1.52 32.56
CA ALA A 30 10.79 -1.38 32.54
C ALA A 30 11.30 -1.15 31.10
N ALA A 31 10.81 -1.93 30.13
CA ALA A 31 11.15 -1.76 28.71
C ALA A 31 10.78 -0.37 28.19
N LEU A 32 9.57 0.11 28.47
CA LEU A 32 9.14 1.45 28.07
C LEU A 32 9.98 2.55 28.74
N THR A 33 10.29 2.40 30.03
CA THR A 33 11.14 3.36 30.75
C THR A 33 12.53 3.41 30.14
N ALA A 34 13.11 2.26 29.77
CA ALA A 34 14.41 2.21 29.10
C ALA A 34 14.39 2.98 27.76
N GLU A 35 13.34 2.83 26.95
CA GLU A 35 13.23 3.57 25.68
C GLU A 35 13.03 5.08 25.90
N LEU A 36 12.26 5.50 26.91
CA LEU A 36 12.09 6.92 27.24
C LEU A 36 13.39 7.60 27.67
N GLN A 37 14.31 6.86 28.30
CA GLN A 37 15.62 7.35 28.73
C GLN A 37 16.71 7.17 27.67
N ALA A 38 16.45 6.40 26.61
CA ALA A 38 17.43 6.11 25.58
C ALA A 38 17.77 7.37 24.76
N SER A 39 19.06 7.56 24.47
CA SER A 39 19.53 8.69 23.66
C SER A 39 19.53 8.41 22.13
N GLY A 40 18.78 7.42 21.66
CA GLY A 40 18.79 6.95 20.27
C GLY A 40 17.77 7.61 19.33
N ASN A 41 17.94 7.42 18.03
CA ASN A 41 17.02 7.93 16.99
C ASN A 41 16.22 6.80 16.32
N ASP A 42 16.01 5.70 17.04
CA ASP A 42 15.18 4.60 16.57
C ASP A 42 13.71 4.99 16.65
N ASP A 43 12.98 4.89 15.55
CA ASP A 43 11.57 5.31 15.42
C ASP A 43 10.58 4.14 15.55
N VAL A 44 11.04 2.91 15.34
CA VAL A 44 10.23 1.68 15.40
C VAL A 44 11.03 0.59 16.11
N ILE A 45 10.55 0.23 17.29
CA ILE A 45 11.21 -0.65 18.25
C ILE A 45 10.25 -1.76 18.65
N ALA A 46 10.76 -2.97 18.80
CA ALA A 46 10.00 -4.09 19.36
C ALA A 46 10.79 -4.76 20.48
N TRP A 47 10.12 -5.05 21.58
CA TRP A 47 10.61 -5.88 22.66
C TRP A 47 9.95 -7.25 22.57
N ARG A 48 10.75 -8.32 22.58
CA ARG A 48 10.27 -9.72 22.64
C ARG A 48 11.09 -10.45 23.69
N GLY A 49 10.47 -10.82 24.80
CA GLY A 49 11.23 -11.23 25.98
C GLY A 49 12.10 -10.08 26.50
N ASP A 50 13.39 -10.35 26.69
CA ASP A 50 14.43 -9.40 27.09
C ASP A 50 15.18 -8.77 25.90
N ARG A 51 14.76 -9.08 24.67
CA ARG A 51 15.46 -8.66 23.45
C ARG A 51 14.80 -7.44 22.82
N ARG A 52 15.61 -6.40 22.61
CA ARG A 52 15.28 -5.19 21.86
C ARG A 52 15.60 -5.38 20.37
N PHE A 53 14.62 -5.09 19.52
CA PHE A 53 14.73 -5.10 18.07
C PHE A 53 14.43 -3.71 17.52
N VAL A 54 15.07 -3.36 16.39
CA VAL A 54 14.84 -2.11 15.67
C VAL A 54 14.53 -2.41 14.21
N GLU A 55 13.61 -1.65 13.62
CA GLU A 55 13.30 -1.81 12.22
C GLU A 55 14.42 -1.22 11.34
N ARG A 56 14.89 -1.99 10.35
CA ARG A 56 15.83 -1.54 9.33
C ARG A 56 15.44 -2.10 7.97
N LEU A 57 15.60 -1.30 6.92
CA LEU A 57 15.45 -1.74 5.55
C LEU A 57 16.79 -2.25 5.02
N SER A 58 16.76 -3.41 4.37
CA SER A 58 17.89 -3.98 3.65
C SER A 58 17.45 -4.38 2.24
N ARG A 59 18.41 -4.58 1.35
CA ARG A 59 18.12 -4.99 -0.03
C ARG A 59 17.63 -6.44 -0.03
N ALA A 60 16.44 -6.67 -0.57
CA ALA A 60 15.95 -8.02 -0.80
C ALA A 60 16.68 -8.67 -1.99
N THR A 61 17.11 -9.92 -1.80
CA THR A 61 17.54 -10.81 -2.89
C THR A 61 16.34 -11.67 -3.29
N LEU A 62 15.89 -11.54 -4.54
CA LEU A 62 14.78 -12.32 -5.07
C LEU A 62 15.35 -13.49 -5.86
N ASP A 63 15.21 -14.70 -5.32
CA ASP A 63 15.48 -15.90 -6.07
C ASP A 63 14.34 -16.15 -7.06
N ALA A 64 14.68 -16.59 -8.27
CA ALA A 64 13.69 -16.99 -9.26
C ALA A 64 13.03 -18.31 -8.81
N GLN A 65 11.98 -18.22 -7.99
CA GLN A 65 11.15 -19.37 -7.63
C GLN A 65 10.29 -19.75 -8.84
N ALA A 66 10.61 -20.91 -9.44
CA ALA A 66 9.75 -21.56 -10.41
C ALA A 66 8.76 -22.48 -9.68
N GLY A 67 7.48 -22.44 -10.04
CA GLY A 67 6.54 -23.46 -9.55
C GLY A 67 5.14 -23.39 -10.14
N HIS A 68 4.48 -22.22 -10.11
CA HIS A 68 3.08 -22.12 -10.52
C HIS A 68 2.79 -20.83 -11.29
N PRO A 69 1.89 -20.88 -12.29
CA PRO A 69 1.46 -19.68 -12.99
C PRO A 69 0.71 -18.78 -12.01
N VAL A 70 1.15 -17.52 -11.89
CA VAL A 70 0.49 -16.51 -11.05
C VAL A 70 -0.98 -16.31 -11.48
N VAL A 71 -1.29 -16.50 -12.76
CA VAL A 71 -2.65 -16.47 -13.28
C VAL A 71 -2.96 -17.84 -13.87
N ARG A 72 -3.93 -18.53 -13.28
CA ARG A 72 -4.50 -19.76 -13.84
C ARG A 72 -5.42 -19.44 -15.02
N PRO A 73 -5.24 -20.11 -16.17
CA PRO A 73 -6.14 -19.97 -17.32
C PRO A 73 -7.60 -20.26 -16.94
N GLY A 74 -8.53 -19.41 -17.37
CA GLY A 74 -9.97 -19.56 -17.14
C GLY A 74 -10.45 -19.24 -15.72
N ALA A 75 -9.55 -18.95 -14.77
CA ALA A 75 -9.92 -18.61 -13.40
C ALA A 75 -10.46 -17.18 -13.25
N SER A 76 -11.08 -16.92 -12.11
CA SER A 76 -11.68 -15.64 -11.74
C SER A 76 -10.80 -14.87 -10.77
N TYR A 77 -10.83 -13.53 -10.86
CA TYR A 77 -10.04 -12.62 -10.03
C TYR A 77 -10.85 -11.39 -9.63
N VAL A 78 -10.63 -10.88 -8.42
CA VAL A 78 -11.24 -9.63 -7.94
C VAL A 78 -10.19 -8.53 -7.87
N VAL A 79 -10.52 -7.33 -8.34
CA VAL A 79 -9.66 -6.14 -8.26
C VAL A 79 -10.44 -4.96 -7.69
N THR A 80 -10.15 -4.56 -6.44
CA THR A 80 -10.72 -3.32 -5.87
C THR A 80 -9.90 -2.12 -6.27
N GLY A 81 -10.55 -0.95 -6.38
CA GLY A 81 -9.94 0.17 -7.10
C GLY A 81 -9.70 -0.17 -8.57
N GLY A 82 -10.44 -1.14 -9.12
CA GLY A 82 -10.21 -1.74 -10.43
C GLY A 82 -10.42 -0.80 -11.61
N LEU A 83 -11.14 0.30 -11.40
CA LEU A 83 -11.34 1.36 -12.38
C LEU A 83 -10.26 2.47 -12.31
N GLY A 84 -9.37 2.43 -11.30
CA GLY A 84 -8.24 3.33 -11.19
C GLY A 84 -7.11 2.96 -12.17
N GLY A 85 -6.11 3.85 -12.33
CA GLY A 85 -5.01 3.62 -13.28
C GLY A 85 -4.28 2.30 -13.07
N LEU A 86 -3.87 2.01 -11.83
CA LEU A 86 -3.22 0.73 -11.50
C LEU A 86 -4.17 -0.46 -11.59
N GLY A 87 -5.44 -0.30 -11.17
CA GLY A 87 -6.45 -1.35 -11.25
C GLY A 87 -6.71 -1.82 -12.67
N LEU A 88 -6.81 -0.89 -13.63
CA LEU A 88 -6.98 -1.22 -15.06
C LEU A 88 -5.76 -1.90 -15.65
N VAL A 89 -4.54 -1.48 -15.26
CA VAL A 89 -3.30 -2.14 -15.67
C VAL A 89 -3.26 -3.57 -15.17
N VAL A 90 -3.64 -3.80 -13.91
CA VAL A 90 -3.75 -5.15 -13.33
C VAL A 90 -4.82 -5.97 -14.05
N ALA A 91 -6.00 -5.41 -14.32
CA ALA A 91 -7.08 -6.08 -15.03
C ALA A 91 -6.61 -6.53 -16.42
N LYS A 92 -5.98 -5.63 -17.18
CA LYS A 92 -5.39 -5.96 -18.48
C LYS A 92 -4.33 -7.06 -18.35
N TRP A 93 -3.45 -6.98 -17.36
CA TRP A 93 -2.42 -7.99 -17.14
C TRP A 93 -3.01 -9.37 -16.80
N LEU A 94 -4.06 -9.44 -15.99
CA LEU A 94 -4.78 -10.69 -15.67
C LEU A 94 -5.37 -11.31 -16.94
N VAL A 95 -6.07 -10.52 -17.76
CA VAL A 95 -6.66 -10.97 -19.03
C VAL A 95 -5.57 -11.42 -20.02
N ASP A 96 -4.49 -10.66 -20.15
CA ASP A 96 -3.36 -11.00 -21.02
C ASP A 96 -2.65 -12.30 -20.56
N ARG A 97 -2.82 -12.71 -19.29
CA ARG A 97 -2.32 -13.98 -18.74
C ARG A 97 -3.37 -15.09 -18.68
N GLY A 98 -4.54 -14.89 -19.29
CA GLY A 98 -5.55 -15.92 -19.48
C GLY A 98 -6.59 -16.02 -18.36
N ALA A 99 -6.76 -14.98 -17.54
CA ALA A 99 -7.92 -14.91 -16.64
C ALA A 99 -9.22 -15.07 -17.44
N GLY A 100 -10.11 -15.96 -16.99
CA GLY A 100 -11.41 -16.18 -17.62
C GLY A 100 -12.45 -15.15 -17.19
N ARG A 101 -12.33 -14.65 -15.96
CA ARG A 101 -13.19 -13.60 -15.41
C ARG A 101 -12.39 -12.62 -14.57
N VAL A 102 -12.72 -11.33 -14.67
CA VAL A 102 -12.18 -10.27 -13.81
C VAL A 102 -13.32 -9.42 -13.28
N VAL A 103 -13.49 -9.42 -11.95
CA VAL A 103 -14.46 -8.60 -11.23
C VAL A 103 -13.76 -7.34 -10.74
N LEU A 104 -14.19 -6.18 -11.23
CA LEU A 104 -13.65 -4.88 -10.88
C LEU A 104 -14.58 -4.18 -9.89
N ASN A 105 -14.01 -3.56 -8.87
CA ASN A 105 -14.74 -2.73 -7.92
C ASN A 105 -14.30 -1.27 -7.95
N GLY A 106 -15.29 -0.38 -7.86
CA GLY A 106 -15.13 1.05 -7.67
C GLY A 106 -16.44 1.66 -7.16
N ARG A 107 -16.36 2.88 -6.63
CA ARG A 107 -17.55 3.60 -6.12
C ARG A 107 -18.37 4.24 -7.24
N SER A 108 -17.67 4.76 -8.25
CA SER A 108 -18.25 5.48 -9.38
C SER A 108 -18.53 4.55 -10.55
N ASP A 109 -19.44 4.97 -11.43
CA ASP A 109 -19.55 4.37 -12.75
C ASP A 109 -18.25 4.56 -13.54
N PRO A 110 -17.89 3.61 -14.43
CA PRO A 110 -16.79 3.81 -15.34
C PRO A 110 -16.98 5.11 -16.14
N THR A 111 -15.90 5.80 -16.48
CA THR A 111 -15.92 6.88 -17.48
C THR A 111 -16.00 6.31 -18.89
N ASP A 112 -16.22 7.15 -19.91
CA ASP A 112 -16.26 6.68 -21.30
C ASP A 112 -14.92 6.07 -21.74
N ASP A 113 -13.80 6.63 -21.28
CA ASP A 113 -12.48 6.07 -21.59
C ASP A 113 -12.25 4.75 -20.86
N GLN A 114 -12.70 4.63 -19.61
CA GLN A 114 -12.68 3.36 -18.91
C GLN A 114 -13.54 2.31 -19.62
N ARG A 115 -14.75 2.67 -20.06
CA ARG A 115 -15.64 1.78 -20.84
C ARG A 115 -14.96 1.27 -22.11
N LYS A 116 -14.23 2.11 -22.86
CA LYS A 116 -13.47 1.68 -24.05
C LYS A 116 -12.41 0.64 -23.69
N VAL A 117 -11.71 0.82 -22.57
CA VAL A 117 -10.72 -0.14 -22.08
C VAL A 117 -11.38 -1.46 -21.69
N LEU A 118 -12.49 -1.42 -20.94
CA LEU A 118 -13.22 -2.62 -20.52
C LEU A 118 -13.75 -3.40 -21.73
N ALA A 119 -14.36 -2.72 -22.69
CA ALA A 119 -14.86 -3.34 -23.93
C ALA A 119 -13.77 -4.07 -24.72
N ALA A 120 -12.54 -3.54 -24.74
CA ALA A 120 -11.41 -4.22 -25.37
C ALA A 120 -11.01 -5.52 -24.63
N LEU A 121 -11.21 -5.58 -23.31
CA LEU A 121 -10.92 -6.76 -22.49
C LEU A 121 -12.03 -7.82 -22.58
N GLU A 122 -13.29 -7.41 -22.71
CA GLU A 122 -14.47 -8.28 -22.77
C GLU A 122 -14.41 -9.31 -23.92
N SER A 123 -13.68 -9.01 -24.99
CA SER A 123 -13.45 -9.97 -26.09
C SER A 123 -12.63 -11.20 -25.71
N ARG A 124 -11.93 -11.18 -24.56
CA ARG A 124 -10.96 -12.22 -24.13
C ARG A 124 -11.25 -12.78 -22.74
N ALA A 125 -12.05 -12.09 -21.94
CA ALA A 125 -12.43 -12.50 -20.60
C ALA A 125 -13.79 -11.89 -20.23
N ASP A 126 -14.49 -12.50 -19.29
CA ASP A 126 -15.70 -11.95 -18.72
C ASP A 126 -15.37 -10.83 -17.71
N ILE A 127 -15.77 -9.60 -18.01
CA ILE A 127 -15.49 -8.43 -17.17
C ILE A 127 -16.76 -7.98 -16.47
N VAL A 128 -16.72 -7.96 -15.14
CA VAL A 128 -17.87 -7.56 -14.31
C VAL A 128 -17.47 -6.36 -13.47
N VAL A 129 -18.27 -5.29 -13.50
CA VAL A 129 -18.08 -4.14 -12.61
C VAL A 129 -19.11 -4.21 -11.49
N VAL A 130 -18.64 -4.33 -10.25
CA VAL A 130 -19.47 -4.26 -9.04
C VAL A 130 -19.20 -2.94 -8.34
N ARG A 131 -20.25 -2.13 -8.27
CA ARG A 131 -20.17 -0.81 -7.66
C ARG A 131 -20.36 -0.89 -6.14
N GLY A 132 -19.64 -0.04 -5.44
CA GLY A 132 -19.79 0.12 -3.99
C GLY A 132 -18.49 0.48 -3.32
N ASP A 133 -18.60 1.02 -2.12
CA ASP A 133 -17.45 1.15 -1.23
C ASP A 133 -17.10 -0.24 -0.69
N VAL A 134 -15.87 -0.70 -0.88
CA VAL A 134 -15.40 -1.99 -0.36
C VAL A 134 -15.46 -2.03 1.19
N ALA A 135 -15.44 -0.88 1.85
CA ALA A 135 -15.66 -0.76 3.29
C ALA A 135 -17.15 -0.75 3.67
N ALA A 136 -18.10 -0.74 2.73
CA ALA A 136 -19.51 -0.88 3.08
C ALA A 136 -19.88 -2.36 3.32
N PRO A 137 -20.80 -2.65 4.26
CA PRO A 137 -21.33 -4.01 4.44
C PRO A 137 -21.92 -4.58 3.15
N GLY A 138 -21.69 -5.87 2.87
CA GLY A 138 -22.27 -6.58 1.72
C GLY A 138 -21.54 -6.38 0.39
N VAL A 139 -20.70 -5.34 0.25
CA VAL A 139 -19.99 -5.09 -1.01
C VAL A 139 -18.91 -6.14 -1.25
N ALA A 140 -18.12 -6.48 -0.23
CA ALA A 140 -17.08 -7.51 -0.34
C ALA A 140 -17.68 -8.87 -0.73
N GLU A 141 -18.78 -9.25 -0.09
CA GLU A 141 -19.52 -10.49 -0.36
C GLU A 141 -20.06 -10.50 -1.80
N SER A 142 -20.61 -9.37 -2.27
CA SER A 142 -21.07 -9.23 -3.65
C SER A 142 -19.94 -9.40 -4.67
N LEU A 143 -18.71 -9.00 -4.35
CA LEU A 143 -17.54 -9.22 -5.22
C LEU A 143 -17.18 -10.70 -5.33
N ILE A 144 -17.18 -11.41 -4.21
CA ILE A 144 -16.86 -12.84 -4.17
C ILE A 144 -17.97 -13.64 -4.87
N GLU A 145 -19.24 -13.28 -4.65
CA GLU A 145 -20.37 -13.90 -5.36
C GLU A 145 -20.28 -13.66 -6.88
N ALA A 146 -20.04 -12.42 -7.30
CA ALA A 146 -19.85 -12.08 -8.70
C ALA A 146 -18.66 -12.85 -9.32
N ALA A 147 -17.60 -13.10 -8.56
CA ALA A 147 -16.46 -13.87 -9.03
C ALA A 147 -16.82 -15.34 -9.30
N GLY A 148 -17.72 -15.94 -8.52
CA GLY A 148 -18.12 -17.35 -8.64
C GLY A 148 -19.24 -17.65 -9.65
N ARG A 149 -20.03 -16.65 -10.07
CA ARG A 149 -21.25 -16.85 -10.88
C ARG A 149 -21.07 -17.54 -12.25
N SER A 150 -19.87 -17.58 -12.83
CA SER A 150 -19.60 -18.21 -14.14
C SER A 150 -19.13 -19.66 -14.02
N GLY A 151 -19.04 -20.21 -12.80
CA GLY A 151 -18.36 -21.48 -12.54
C GLY A 151 -16.83 -21.38 -12.56
N ALA A 152 -16.27 -20.21 -12.88
CA ALA A 152 -14.84 -19.95 -12.73
C ALA A 152 -14.48 -19.88 -11.25
N GLN A 153 -13.43 -20.59 -10.85
CA GLN A 153 -12.93 -20.56 -9.49
C GLN A 153 -12.19 -19.25 -9.22
N LEU A 154 -12.51 -18.57 -8.12
CA LEU A 154 -11.76 -17.41 -7.66
C LEU A 154 -10.38 -17.85 -7.17
N ARG A 155 -9.32 -17.32 -7.80
CA ARG A 155 -7.93 -17.72 -7.51
C ARG A 155 -7.04 -16.58 -7.03
N GLY A 156 -7.48 -15.34 -7.14
CA GLY A 156 -6.72 -14.23 -6.59
C GLY A 156 -7.54 -12.97 -6.35
N VAL A 157 -7.08 -12.19 -5.38
CA VAL A 157 -7.65 -10.90 -5.02
C VAL A 157 -6.55 -9.85 -5.06
N VAL A 158 -6.81 -8.75 -5.76
CA VAL A 158 -5.99 -7.54 -5.73
C VAL A 158 -6.78 -6.44 -5.05
N HIS A 159 -6.24 -5.92 -3.95
CA HIS A 159 -6.79 -4.78 -3.26
C HIS A 159 -6.00 -3.52 -3.60
N ALA A 160 -6.51 -2.73 -4.55
CA ALA A 160 -5.93 -1.44 -4.96
C ALA A 160 -6.86 -0.26 -4.66
N ALA A 161 -7.94 -0.47 -3.90
CA ALA A 161 -8.79 0.61 -3.41
C ALA A 161 -8.02 1.48 -2.41
N ALA A 162 -7.81 2.74 -2.78
CA ALA A 162 -7.22 3.73 -1.90
C ALA A 162 -7.77 5.12 -2.26
N VAL A 163 -7.83 5.98 -1.26
CA VAL A 163 -8.05 7.41 -1.43
C VAL A 163 -6.79 8.10 -0.94
N ILE A 164 -6.26 9.01 -1.76
CA ILE A 164 -5.11 9.84 -1.40
C ILE A 164 -5.66 11.24 -1.13
N GLU A 165 -5.48 11.70 0.09
CA GLU A 165 -5.80 13.06 0.51
C GLU A 165 -4.68 13.52 1.44
N ASP A 166 -3.93 14.54 1.00
CA ASP A 166 -2.77 15.04 1.74
C ASP A 166 -3.25 16.00 2.84
N SER A 167 -2.83 15.74 4.08
CA SER A 167 -3.04 16.65 5.22
C SER A 167 -1.89 16.45 6.22
N LEU A 168 -1.51 17.53 6.91
CA LEU A 168 -0.56 17.44 8.03
C LEU A 168 -1.23 16.69 9.17
N VAL A 169 -0.45 15.98 9.98
CA VAL A 169 -0.96 15.15 11.07
C VAL A 169 -1.78 15.99 12.06
N PHE A 170 -1.33 17.20 12.40
CA PHE A 170 -2.04 18.09 13.32
C PHE A 170 -3.24 18.82 12.72
N SER A 171 -3.37 18.88 11.40
CA SER A 171 -4.54 19.46 10.72
C SER A 171 -5.56 18.41 10.27
N MET A 172 -5.27 17.13 10.48
CA MET A 172 -6.10 16.04 10.02
C MET A 172 -7.35 15.91 10.90
N SER A 173 -8.52 16.05 10.29
CA SER A 173 -9.78 15.76 10.97
C SER A 173 -10.00 14.25 11.06
N ARG A 174 -10.87 13.84 12.00
CA ARG A 174 -11.37 12.46 12.08
C ARG A 174 -11.94 12.00 10.72
N ASP A 175 -12.76 12.84 10.10
CA ASP A 175 -13.44 12.51 8.85
C ASP A 175 -12.47 12.29 7.68
N THR A 176 -11.40 13.10 7.60
CA THR A 176 -10.34 12.92 6.61
C THR A 176 -9.57 11.63 6.87
N LEU A 177 -9.23 11.34 8.12
CA LEU A 177 -8.54 10.11 8.50
C LEU A 177 -9.38 8.87 8.16
N GLU A 178 -10.66 8.86 8.54
CA GLU A 178 -11.57 7.76 8.25
C GLU A 178 -11.70 7.56 6.73
N ARG A 179 -11.85 8.63 5.95
CA ARG A 179 -11.94 8.56 4.48
C ARG A 179 -10.73 7.94 3.79
N VAL A 180 -9.50 8.24 4.25
CA VAL A 180 -8.28 7.68 3.65
C VAL A 180 -7.99 6.27 4.16
N TRP A 181 -8.35 5.99 5.41
CA TRP A 181 -8.07 4.73 6.10
C TRP A 181 -9.05 3.62 5.72
N GLU A 182 -10.35 3.94 5.70
CA GLU A 182 -11.43 2.97 5.50
C GLU A 182 -11.25 2.07 4.28
N PRO A 183 -11.05 2.57 3.05
CA PRO A 183 -10.97 1.69 1.88
C PRO A 183 -9.78 0.74 1.98
N LYS A 184 -8.63 1.20 2.48
CA LYS A 184 -7.37 0.43 2.50
C LYS A 184 -7.27 -0.55 3.67
N ALA A 185 -7.87 -0.23 4.82
CA ALA A 185 -7.80 -1.05 6.02
C ALA A 185 -9.10 -1.82 6.25
N ALA A 186 -10.21 -1.11 6.49
CA ALA A 186 -11.49 -1.74 6.77
C ALA A 186 -12.03 -2.49 5.54
N GLY A 187 -11.85 -1.92 4.34
CA GLY A 187 -12.18 -2.57 3.08
C GLY A 187 -11.33 -3.82 2.81
N ALA A 188 -10.02 -3.76 3.05
CA ALA A 188 -9.15 -4.93 2.91
C ALA A 188 -9.53 -6.04 3.89
N LEU A 189 -9.84 -5.70 5.15
CA LEU A 189 -10.26 -6.67 6.17
C LEU A 189 -11.59 -7.35 5.80
N ARG A 190 -12.59 -6.58 5.37
CA ARG A 190 -13.87 -7.14 4.91
C ARG A 190 -13.69 -8.05 3.70
N LEU A 191 -12.86 -7.63 2.74
CA LEU A 191 -12.55 -8.44 1.57
C LEU A 191 -11.79 -9.72 1.93
N HIS A 192 -10.90 -9.67 2.91
CA HIS A 192 -10.23 -10.85 3.44
C HIS A 192 -11.25 -11.83 4.05
N HIS A 193 -12.12 -11.37 4.96
CA HIS A 193 -13.15 -12.21 5.57
C HIS A 193 -14.11 -12.81 4.54
N ALA A 194 -14.58 -12.02 3.58
CA ALA A 194 -15.46 -12.51 2.51
C ALA A 194 -14.79 -13.60 1.64
N ALA A 195 -13.45 -13.60 1.56
CA ALA A 195 -12.68 -14.55 0.78
C ALA A 195 -12.15 -15.75 1.57
N GLU A 196 -12.39 -15.86 2.89
CA GLU A 196 -11.85 -16.94 3.74
C GLU A 196 -12.25 -18.34 3.27
N GLY A 197 -13.47 -18.49 2.71
CA GLY A 197 -13.94 -19.75 2.16
C GLY A 197 -13.39 -20.09 0.76
N CYS A 198 -12.61 -19.19 0.15
CA CYS A 198 -12.10 -19.36 -1.21
C CYS A 198 -10.69 -19.95 -1.20
N GLN A 199 -10.41 -20.88 -2.12
CA GLN A 199 -9.05 -21.40 -2.33
C GLN A 199 -8.24 -20.46 -3.24
N LEU A 200 -7.80 -19.33 -2.66
CA LEU A 200 -6.95 -18.37 -3.35
C LEU A 200 -5.51 -18.89 -3.48
N ASP A 201 -4.90 -18.65 -4.64
CA ASP A 201 -3.46 -18.81 -4.82
C ASP A 201 -2.69 -17.63 -4.20
N TRP A 202 -3.31 -16.45 -4.16
CA TRP A 202 -2.72 -15.24 -3.58
C TRP A 202 -3.78 -14.20 -3.20
N TRP A 203 -3.41 -13.38 -2.21
CA TRP A 203 -4.08 -12.14 -1.87
C TRP A 203 -3.03 -11.02 -1.92
N LEU A 204 -3.26 -10.00 -2.75
CA LEU A 204 -2.30 -8.93 -3.00
C LEU A 204 -2.88 -7.57 -2.58
N GLY A 205 -2.20 -6.87 -1.69
CA GLY A 205 -2.57 -5.50 -1.27
C GLY A 205 -1.60 -4.47 -1.80
N PHE A 206 -2.12 -3.43 -2.44
CA PHE A 206 -1.29 -2.29 -2.82
C PHE A 206 -1.01 -1.44 -1.58
N SER A 207 0.27 -1.09 -1.42
CA SER A 207 0.73 -0.22 -0.34
C SER A 207 1.64 0.87 -0.90
N SER A 208 2.05 1.80 -0.04
CA SER A 208 2.91 2.92 -0.43
C SER A 208 4.21 2.89 0.35
N VAL A 209 5.30 3.28 -0.34
CA VAL A 209 6.61 3.52 0.29
C VAL A 209 6.55 4.61 1.37
N ALA A 210 5.55 5.49 1.30
CA ALA A 210 5.26 6.49 2.34
C ALA A 210 5.12 5.87 3.73
N SER A 211 4.58 4.65 3.83
CA SER A 211 4.48 3.93 5.12
C SER A 211 5.82 3.43 5.65
N LEU A 212 6.85 3.38 4.80
CA LEU A 212 8.21 2.98 5.16
C LEU A 212 9.14 4.17 5.39
N LEU A 213 9.03 5.24 4.62
CA LEU A 213 9.97 6.37 4.68
C LEU A 213 9.36 7.66 5.23
N GLY A 214 8.05 7.68 5.47
CA GLY A 214 7.31 8.94 5.55
C GLY A 214 7.10 9.54 4.16
N SER A 215 6.26 10.57 4.06
CA SER A 215 6.17 11.40 2.86
C SER A 215 5.88 12.83 3.29
N PRO A 216 6.48 13.84 2.65
CA PRO A 216 6.09 15.22 2.90
C PRO A 216 4.64 15.39 2.44
N ALA A 217 3.73 15.75 3.35
CA ALA A 217 2.63 16.61 2.94
C ALA A 217 3.29 17.84 2.32
N LYS A 218 2.95 18.21 1.08
CA LYS A 218 3.64 19.26 0.32
C LYS A 218 3.78 20.52 1.18
N GLN A 219 4.93 20.70 1.82
CA GLN A 219 5.29 21.98 2.41
C GLN A 219 5.48 22.93 1.24
N PRO A 220 4.89 24.14 1.26
CA PRO A 220 5.40 25.20 0.40
C PRO A 220 6.88 25.35 0.74
N THR A 221 7.75 25.05 -0.23
CA THR A 221 9.18 25.31 -0.12
C THR A 221 9.35 26.74 0.36
N PRO A 222 10.00 27.00 1.50
CA PRO A 222 10.33 28.37 1.87
C PRO A 222 11.15 28.95 0.71
N ALA A 223 10.73 30.12 0.23
CA ALA A 223 11.43 30.83 -0.83
C ALA A 223 12.92 30.97 -0.44
N PRO A 224 13.86 30.82 -1.40
CA PRO A 224 15.26 30.96 -1.10
C PRO A 224 15.52 32.34 -0.49
N VAL A 225 16.15 32.35 0.68
CA VAL A 225 16.62 33.57 1.34
C VAL A 225 17.73 34.16 0.45
N PRO A 226 17.60 35.40 -0.05
CA PRO A 226 18.65 35.99 -0.87
C PRO A 226 19.83 36.36 0.03
N GLY A 227 20.95 35.64 -0.12
CA GLY A 227 22.22 36.03 0.49
C GLY A 227 23.03 34.87 1.06
N SER A 228 23.69 34.11 0.19
CA SER A 228 24.98 33.47 0.50
C SER A 228 25.61 32.91 -0.77
N THR A 229 25.93 33.79 -1.71
CA THR A 229 26.91 33.49 -2.76
C THR A 229 28.31 33.66 -2.19
N HIS A 230 28.91 32.56 -1.74
CA HIS A 230 30.36 32.42 -1.76
C HIS A 230 30.75 31.12 -2.46
N TRP A 231 31.04 31.28 -3.75
CA TRP A 231 31.72 30.29 -4.58
C TRP A 231 33.07 30.91 -4.97
N SER A 232 34.16 30.29 -4.52
CA SER A 232 35.52 30.64 -4.94
C SER A 232 36.04 29.56 -5.89
N PRO A 233 36.49 29.90 -7.11
CA PRO A 233 37.04 28.92 -8.04
C PRO A 233 38.52 28.69 -7.76
N GLY A 234 38.96 27.43 -7.75
CA GLY A 234 40.38 27.14 -7.83
C GLY A 234 40.77 25.69 -7.57
N ALA A 235 41.37 25.10 -8.62
CA ALA A 235 42.38 24.05 -8.61
C ALA A 235 41.93 22.59 -8.86
N GLU A 236 42.31 22.16 -10.06
CA GLU A 236 42.90 20.87 -10.42
C GLU A 236 41.99 19.64 -10.63
N ARG A 237 41.86 19.28 -11.92
CA ARG A 237 41.41 17.98 -12.40
C ARG A 237 42.59 16.99 -12.36
N PRO A 238 42.37 15.72 -11.99
CA PRO A 238 43.17 14.63 -12.52
C PRO A 238 42.42 13.88 -13.62
N VAL A 239 43.08 13.90 -14.76
CA VAL A 239 43.11 12.98 -15.91
C VAL A 239 42.49 11.59 -15.70
N CYS A 240 41.67 11.22 -16.67
CA CYS A 240 41.19 9.88 -16.96
C CYS A 240 42.31 9.04 -17.58
N GLN A 241 42.67 7.90 -16.98
CA GLN A 241 43.39 6.84 -17.67
C GLN A 241 42.63 5.52 -17.57
N ARG A 242 42.32 5.00 -18.76
CA ARG A 242 41.82 3.65 -19.01
C ARG A 242 42.93 2.64 -18.75
N ARG A 243 42.60 1.55 -18.06
CA ARG A 243 42.79 0.17 -18.53
C ARG A 243 41.82 -0.74 -17.80
#